data_AF-A0A2A4YN59-F1
#
_entry.id   AF-A0A2A4YN59-F1
#
_cell.length_a   1.000
_cell.length_b   1.000
_cell.length_c   1.000
_cell.angle_alpha   90.00
_cell.angle_beta   90.00
_cell.angle_gamma   90.00
#
_symmetry.space_group_name_H-M   'P 1'
#
loop_
_entity.id
_entity.type
_entity.pdbx_description
1 polymer ?
#
loop_
_entity_poly.entity_id
_entity_poly.type
_entity_poly.pdbx_seq_one_letter_code
_entity_poly.pdbx_strand_id
1 'polypeptide(L)'
;MIKLVIIGALFFFVQLIGQMLPFSSKKILNMIIGTILSLSIMCIGYIFLQNYIAISISLFLKYIGIPTFTLAFLIGLLSKAAKKQDTKEEKGYSAFKLYTGKKNVSFYDPFNNFLIYGGQGAGKTKSLGKPLLREYLINHFAGFIYDLKDDDFTKSAYYLTTQIDDYPYPFYYANFQDMERTYRFNPFKKSSIPDEELVAQYAADLLDAYLPKGTNKSEFYLAGLGILQGVAIRFYKDFPEYCTIPHILNYVLHNSTNDVQEFLEVDSQSKALASGYLSAKGSPKTQASYLSSLTTYIGALASNKKMCWVLSGDDFDFNLIDPEDPKLFAISNTYKLQSIVSPVISLILKISSRRFDNTNKVNFVYCLDEATTFKIDDFENMPSVLREYKVSFMFLTQSASKIIMRYSKEALSSIEANFVNTFYGRTKDSVALDNYVKMFSKIEKRKESFSSGSSNSGSSRGNSYRYENELKFEREHFTNLRPGEFVINGNANITEEIIRFKQFEQPDDLELPKVRVVTEKDLLDNYELIISTVKSLVAIKESV
;
A
#
# COMPACT_ATOMS: atom_id res chain seq x y z
N MET A 1 -39.22 9.21 -53.54
CA MET A 1 -38.66 9.81 -52.30
C MET A 1 -38.43 8.76 -51.21
N ILE A 2 -39.44 8.00 -50.77
CA ILE A 2 -39.33 6.97 -49.71
C ILE A 2 -38.21 5.94 -49.96
N LYS A 3 -38.10 5.39 -51.19
CA LYS A 3 -37.05 4.42 -51.53
C LYS A 3 -35.62 4.96 -51.36
N LEU A 4 -35.38 6.24 -51.69
CA LEU A 4 -34.07 6.89 -51.54
C LEU A 4 -33.70 7.13 -50.07
N VAL A 5 -34.68 7.43 -49.22
CA VAL A 5 -34.50 7.59 -47.77
C VAL A 5 -34.12 6.25 -47.12
N ILE A 6 -34.80 5.16 -47.51
CA ILE A 6 -34.48 3.81 -47.04
C ILE A 6 -33.07 3.40 -47.46
N ILE A 7 -32.69 3.67 -48.71
CA ILE A 7 -31.34 3.41 -49.22
C ILE A 7 -30.31 4.23 -48.42
N GLY A 8 -30.52 5.53 -48.25
CA GLY A 8 -29.63 6.38 -47.45
C GLY A 8 -29.46 5.90 -46.01
N ALA A 9 -30.54 5.46 -45.37
CA ALA A 9 -30.50 4.89 -44.02
C ALA A 9 -29.66 3.59 -43.99
N LEU A 10 -29.82 2.70 -44.98
CA LEU A 10 -29.02 1.47 -45.09
C LEU A 10 -27.53 1.77 -45.23
N PHE A 11 -27.14 2.72 -46.10
CA PHE A 11 -25.74 3.16 -46.23
C PHE A 11 -25.21 3.71 -44.90
N PHE A 12 -25.97 4.56 -44.23
CA PHE A 12 -25.59 5.11 -42.94
C PHE A 12 -25.30 4.02 -41.90
N PHE A 13 -26.20 3.04 -41.73
CA PHE A 13 -26.00 1.95 -40.75
C PHE A 13 -24.79 1.08 -41.07
N VAL A 14 -24.60 0.74 -42.34
CA VAL A 14 -23.45 -0.08 -42.75
C VAL A 14 -22.12 0.68 -42.53
N GLN A 15 -22.10 1.97 -42.83
CA GLN A 15 -20.94 2.83 -42.57
C GLN A 15 -20.66 2.99 -41.07
N LEU A 16 -21.71 3.12 -40.25
CA LEU A 16 -21.60 3.21 -38.80
C LEU A 16 -21.01 1.93 -38.20
N ILE A 17 -21.47 0.75 -38.66
CA ILE A 17 -20.92 -0.55 -38.24
C ILE A 17 -19.41 -0.61 -38.55
N GLY A 18 -19.00 -0.21 -39.76
CA GLY A 18 -17.59 -0.15 -40.15
C GLY A 18 -16.75 0.77 -39.25
N GLN A 19 -17.31 1.88 -38.79
CA GLN A 19 -16.64 2.83 -37.88
C GLN A 19 -16.48 2.28 -36.46
N MET A 20 -17.37 1.36 -36.03
CA MET A 20 -17.42 0.84 -34.67
C MET A 20 -16.67 -0.49 -34.45
N LEU A 21 -16.33 -1.21 -35.53
CA LEU A 21 -15.66 -2.51 -35.44
C LEU A 21 -14.22 -2.41 -34.85
N PRO A 22 -13.86 -3.24 -33.85
CA PRO A 22 -12.55 -3.22 -33.22
C PRO A 22 -11.57 -4.16 -33.93
N PHE A 23 -11.00 -3.73 -35.06
CA PHE A 23 -10.08 -4.55 -35.85
C PHE A 23 -8.67 -4.74 -35.23
N SER A 24 -8.25 -3.86 -34.31
CA SER A 24 -6.92 -3.84 -33.69
C SER A 24 -6.92 -3.13 -32.33
N SER A 25 -5.88 -3.33 -31.52
CA SER A 25 -5.63 -2.57 -30.29
C SER A 25 -5.22 -1.12 -30.56
N LYS A 26 -4.75 -0.79 -31.78
CA LYS A 26 -4.33 0.56 -32.17
C LYS A 26 -5.49 1.38 -32.71
N LYS A 27 -5.90 2.44 -31.98
CA LYS A 27 -7.06 3.29 -32.30
C LYS A 27 -6.99 3.97 -33.68
N ILE A 28 -5.82 4.47 -34.07
CA ILE A 28 -5.60 5.12 -35.37
C ILE A 28 -5.80 4.11 -36.51
N LEU A 29 -5.32 2.87 -36.32
CA LEU A 29 -5.45 1.82 -37.31
C LEU A 29 -6.93 1.43 -37.52
N ASN A 30 -7.72 1.31 -36.45
CA ASN A 30 -9.16 1.05 -36.57
C ASN A 30 -9.91 2.17 -37.27
N MET A 31 -9.49 3.43 -37.07
CA MET A 31 -10.09 4.59 -37.75
C MET A 31 -9.80 4.55 -39.25
N ILE A 32 -8.55 4.24 -39.63
CA ILE A 32 -8.15 4.11 -41.03
C ILE A 32 -8.92 2.95 -41.70
N ILE A 33 -8.94 1.77 -41.07
CA ILE A 33 -9.64 0.58 -41.58
C ILE A 33 -11.14 0.86 -41.73
N GLY A 34 -11.79 1.43 -40.72
CA GLY A 34 -13.21 1.77 -40.77
C GLY A 34 -13.54 2.80 -41.86
N THR A 35 -12.65 3.77 -42.10
CA THR A 35 -12.81 4.77 -43.17
C THR A 35 -12.67 4.12 -44.56
N ILE A 36 -11.67 3.27 -44.76
CA ILE A 36 -11.46 2.53 -46.01
C ILE A 36 -12.64 1.60 -46.31
N LEU A 37 -13.17 0.92 -45.30
CA LEU A 37 -14.32 0.03 -45.43
C LEU A 37 -15.58 0.84 -45.82
N SER A 38 -15.80 1.99 -45.15
CA SER A 38 -16.91 2.90 -45.45
C SER A 38 -16.86 3.43 -46.89
N LEU A 39 -15.68 3.83 -47.37
CA LEU A 39 -15.48 4.29 -48.75
C LEU A 39 -15.67 3.15 -49.77
N SER A 40 -15.18 1.95 -49.47
CA SER A 40 -15.38 0.77 -50.32
C SER A 40 -16.87 0.45 -50.50
N ILE A 41 -17.64 0.52 -49.42
CA ILE A 41 -19.09 0.27 -49.43
C ILE A 41 -19.83 1.37 -50.21
N MET A 42 -19.38 2.62 -50.13
CA MET A 42 -19.91 3.71 -50.97
C MET A 42 -19.69 3.43 -52.46
N CYS A 43 -18.50 2.98 -52.85
CA CYS A 43 -18.19 2.65 -54.24
C CYS A 43 -19.05 1.51 -54.76
N ILE A 44 -19.16 0.41 -54.02
CA ILE A 44 -19.97 -0.76 -54.39
C ILE A 44 -21.44 -0.37 -54.51
N GLY A 45 -21.94 0.38 -53.53
CA GLY A 45 -23.32 0.80 -53.50
C GLY A 45 -23.67 1.83 -54.59
N TYR A 46 -22.74 2.70 -54.98
CA TYR A 46 -22.89 3.58 -56.15
C TYR A 46 -23.04 2.77 -57.44
N ILE A 47 -22.16 1.79 -57.67
CA ILE A 47 -22.22 0.92 -58.87
C ILE A 47 -23.58 0.21 -58.95
N PHE A 48 -24.08 -0.28 -57.82
CA PHE A 48 -25.40 -0.92 -57.76
C PHE A 48 -26.55 0.05 -58.10
N LEU A 49 -26.54 1.26 -57.53
CA LEU A 49 -27.57 2.27 -57.78
C LEU A 49 -27.51 2.85 -59.20
N GLN A 50 -26.31 2.98 -59.77
CA GLN A 50 -26.13 3.38 -61.16
C GLN A 50 -26.77 2.36 -62.11
N ASN A 51 -26.58 1.06 -61.85
CA ASN A 51 -27.16 0.00 -62.67
C ASN A 51 -28.69 -0.11 -62.52
N TYR A 52 -29.25 0.24 -61.36
CA TYR A 52 -30.68 0.04 -61.08
C TYR A 52 -31.55 1.27 -61.33
N ILE A 53 -31.03 2.48 -61.12
CA ILE A 53 -31.81 3.75 -61.17
C ILE A 53 -31.10 4.83 -62.01
N ALA A 54 -29.95 4.53 -62.64
CA ALA A 54 -29.19 5.46 -63.49
C ALA A 54 -28.85 6.81 -62.81
N ILE A 55 -28.61 6.79 -61.49
CA ILE A 55 -28.25 8.00 -60.74
C ILE A 55 -26.84 8.48 -61.12
N SER A 56 -26.67 9.79 -61.33
CA SER A 56 -25.35 10.36 -61.57
C SER A 56 -24.52 10.40 -60.29
N ILE A 57 -23.19 10.32 -60.44
CA ILE A 57 -22.26 10.36 -59.30
C ILE A 57 -22.39 11.65 -58.47
N SER A 58 -22.68 12.79 -59.12
CA SER A 58 -22.86 14.07 -58.45
C SER A 58 -24.10 14.09 -57.54
N LEU A 59 -25.21 13.50 -58.00
CA LEU A 59 -26.44 13.37 -57.21
C LEU A 59 -26.26 12.37 -56.07
N PHE A 60 -25.59 11.25 -56.32
CA PHE A 60 -25.29 10.25 -55.29
C PHE A 60 -24.43 10.85 -54.16
N LEU A 61 -23.33 11.52 -54.50
CA LEU A 61 -22.46 12.13 -53.50
C LEU A 61 -23.16 13.23 -52.69
N LYS A 62 -23.94 14.10 -53.35
CA LYS A 62 -24.61 15.22 -52.70
C LYS A 62 -25.71 14.79 -51.73
N TYR A 63 -26.53 13.81 -52.11
CA TYR A 63 -27.74 13.46 -51.36
C TYR A 63 -27.62 12.19 -50.51
N ILE A 64 -26.68 11.30 -50.81
CA ILE A 64 -26.52 10.03 -50.08
C ILE A 64 -25.11 9.95 -49.50
N GLY A 65 -24.08 9.97 -50.34
CA GLY A 65 -22.72 9.64 -49.93
C GLY A 65 -22.13 10.54 -48.84
N ILE A 66 -22.06 11.86 -49.09
CA ILE A 66 -21.46 12.81 -48.14
C ILE A 66 -22.27 12.91 -46.84
N PRO A 67 -23.62 13.04 -46.87
CA PRO A 67 -24.41 13.12 -45.65
C PRO A 67 -24.31 11.88 -44.76
N THR A 68 -24.40 10.67 -45.34
CA THR A 68 -24.36 9.44 -44.53
C THR A 68 -22.96 9.20 -43.95
N PHE A 69 -21.91 9.48 -44.74
CA PHE A 69 -20.52 9.33 -44.30
C PHE A 69 -20.17 10.29 -43.17
N THR A 70 -20.50 11.56 -43.32
CA THR A 70 -20.19 12.60 -42.31
C THR A 70 -20.91 12.33 -40.99
N LEU A 71 -22.19 11.93 -41.05
CA LEU A 71 -22.97 11.57 -39.87
C LEU A 71 -22.41 10.31 -39.17
N ALA A 72 -22.10 9.26 -39.93
CA ALA A 72 -21.52 8.03 -39.37
C ALA A 72 -20.13 8.27 -38.76
N PHE A 73 -19.32 9.14 -39.37
CA PHE A 73 -18.00 9.51 -38.87
C PHE A 73 -18.07 10.35 -37.58
N LEU A 74 -18.99 11.32 -37.52
CA LEU A 74 -19.23 12.13 -36.32
C LEU A 74 -19.69 11.25 -35.14
N ILE A 75 -20.65 10.35 -35.37
CA ILE A 75 -21.13 9.43 -34.32
C ILE A 75 -20.00 8.49 -33.91
N GLY A 76 -19.24 7.92 -34.86
CA GLY A 76 -18.08 7.07 -34.54
C GLY A 76 -17.00 7.77 -33.69
N LEU A 77 -16.79 9.07 -33.89
CA LEU A 77 -15.91 9.88 -33.05
C LEU A 77 -16.48 10.11 -31.65
N LEU A 78 -17.76 10.48 -31.56
CA LEU A 78 -18.44 10.74 -30.28
C LEU A 78 -18.52 9.48 -29.41
N SER A 79 -18.87 8.32 -29.97
CA SER A 79 -18.93 7.05 -29.23
C SER A 79 -17.57 6.63 -28.66
N LYS A 80 -16.48 6.90 -29.40
CA LYS A 80 -15.11 6.61 -28.95
C LYS A 80 -14.61 7.63 -27.92
N ALA A 81 -15.10 8.86 -27.97
CA ALA A 81 -14.84 9.88 -26.96
C ALA A 81 -15.58 9.56 -25.65
N ALA A 82 -16.85 9.12 -25.72
CA ALA A 82 -17.65 8.69 -24.57
C ALA A 82 -17.00 7.51 -23.81
N LYS A 83 -16.48 6.50 -24.53
CA LYS A 83 -15.74 5.36 -23.93
C LYS A 83 -14.51 5.74 -23.11
N LYS A 84 -13.99 6.97 -23.25
CA LYS A 84 -12.86 7.49 -22.46
C LYS A 84 -13.28 7.87 -21.03
N GLN A 85 -14.58 8.08 -20.82
CA GLN A 85 -15.17 8.46 -19.53
C GLN A 85 -15.61 7.22 -18.74
N ASP A 86 -16.13 6.19 -19.43
CA ASP A 86 -16.61 4.92 -18.83
C ASP A 86 -15.53 4.11 -18.09
N THR A 87 -14.24 4.32 -18.37
CA THR A 87 -13.17 3.47 -17.79
C THR A 87 -12.90 3.74 -16.29
N LYS A 88 -13.26 4.93 -15.78
CA LYS A 88 -13.13 5.27 -14.35
C LYS A 88 -14.32 4.76 -13.54
N GLU A 89 -15.53 4.81 -14.10
CA GLU A 89 -16.74 4.32 -13.44
C GLU A 89 -16.74 2.79 -13.29
N GLU A 90 -16.21 2.04 -14.26
CA GLU A 90 -16.12 0.57 -14.15
C GLU A 90 -15.12 0.07 -13.09
N LYS A 91 -14.01 0.81 -12.86
CA LYS A 91 -12.92 0.35 -11.97
C LYS A 91 -12.89 1.03 -10.60
N GLY A 92 -13.54 2.19 -10.44
CA GLY A 92 -13.49 2.99 -9.22
C GLY A 92 -12.15 3.70 -8.97
N TYR A 93 -11.22 3.67 -9.92
CA TYR A 93 -9.94 4.39 -9.88
C TYR A 93 -9.43 4.68 -11.28
N SER A 94 -8.48 5.61 -11.39
CA SER A 94 -7.78 5.98 -12.61
C SER A 94 -6.32 5.53 -12.58
N ALA A 95 -5.67 5.50 -13.75
CA ALA A 95 -4.26 5.16 -13.85
C ALA A 95 -3.40 6.20 -13.11
N PHE A 96 -2.46 5.73 -12.29
CA PHE A 96 -1.55 6.55 -11.50
C PHE A 96 -0.49 7.15 -12.41
N LYS A 97 -0.26 8.46 -12.31
CA LYS A 97 0.62 9.20 -13.21
C LYS A 97 1.75 9.88 -12.44
N LEU A 98 2.97 9.43 -12.69
CA LEU A 98 4.18 10.04 -12.15
C LEU A 98 4.85 10.91 -13.22
N TYR A 99 5.04 12.20 -12.92
CA TYR A 99 5.59 13.16 -13.87
C TYR A 99 7.12 13.16 -13.87
N THR A 100 7.71 13.23 -15.07
CA THR A 100 9.18 13.21 -15.29
C THR A 100 9.75 14.59 -15.64
N GLY A 101 8.93 15.63 -15.69
CA GLY A 101 9.30 16.92 -16.27
C GLY A 101 9.04 17.03 -17.78
N LYS A 102 8.82 15.90 -18.47
CA LYS A 102 8.52 15.86 -19.92
C LYS A 102 7.25 15.10 -20.23
N LYS A 103 7.08 13.93 -19.61
CA LYS A 103 5.97 13.00 -19.83
C LYS A 103 5.53 12.34 -18.52
N ASN A 104 4.34 11.74 -18.54
CA ASN A 104 3.85 10.91 -17.45
C ASN A 104 4.25 9.44 -17.66
N VAL A 105 4.80 8.82 -16.62
CA VAL A 105 4.81 7.37 -16.47
C VAL A 105 3.48 6.97 -15.85
N SER A 106 2.73 6.10 -16.53
CA SER A 106 1.37 5.70 -16.14
C SER A 106 1.35 4.24 -15.69
N PHE A 107 0.76 3.99 -14.53
CA PHE A 107 0.53 2.67 -13.94
C PHE A 107 -0.97 2.39 -13.90
N TYR A 108 -1.41 1.28 -14.48
CA TYR A 108 -2.82 1.08 -14.83
C TYR A 108 -3.69 0.42 -13.76
N ASP A 109 -3.05 -0.23 -12.79
CA ASP A 109 -3.71 -0.90 -11.67
C ASP A 109 -2.91 -0.59 -10.40
N PRO A 110 -3.46 0.16 -9.44
CA PRO A 110 -2.77 0.48 -8.20
C PRO A 110 -2.58 -0.75 -7.30
N PHE A 111 -3.40 -1.80 -7.45
CA PHE A 111 -3.29 -3.04 -6.68
C PHE A 111 -2.17 -3.97 -7.16
N ASN A 112 -1.44 -3.57 -8.21
CA ASN A 112 -0.18 -4.19 -8.61
C ASN A 112 1.00 -3.79 -7.72
N ASN A 113 0.75 -3.09 -6.61
CA ASN A 113 1.68 -2.68 -5.56
C ASN A 113 2.92 -1.90 -6.09
N PHE A 114 3.67 -1.25 -5.20
CA PHE A 114 4.81 -0.42 -5.56
C PHE A 114 5.99 -0.68 -4.62
N LEU A 115 7.06 -1.29 -5.12
CA LEU A 115 8.28 -1.56 -4.38
C LEU A 115 9.37 -0.59 -4.80
N ILE A 116 9.85 0.22 -3.87
CA ILE A 116 10.79 1.29 -4.17
C ILE A 116 12.09 1.03 -3.42
N TYR A 117 13.09 0.63 -4.17
CA TYR A 117 14.46 0.48 -3.71
C TYR A 117 15.29 1.74 -3.93
N GLY A 118 16.28 1.94 -3.06
CA GLY A 118 17.27 3.01 -3.22
C GLY A 118 17.94 3.37 -1.91
N GLY A 119 19.26 3.49 -1.92
CA GLY A 119 20.04 3.91 -0.75
C GLY A 119 19.66 5.31 -0.25
N GLN A 120 20.30 5.72 0.85
CA GLN A 120 20.10 7.05 1.40
C GLN A 120 20.40 8.13 0.35
N GLY A 121 19.52 9.15 0.27
CA GLY A 121 19.64 10.23 -0.71
C GLY A 121 19.34 9.84 -2.16
N ALA A 122 18.86 8.62 -2.45
CA ALA A 122 18.41 8.24 -3.80
C ALA A 122 17.14 9.00 -4.24
N GLY A 123 16.42 9.62 -3.31
CA GLY A 123 15.20 10.38 -3.60
C GLY A 123 13.91 9.55 -3.60
N LYS A 124 13.89 8.36 -2.96
CA LYS A 124 12.73 7.45 -2.87
C LYS A 124 11.44 8.17 -2.47
N THR A 125 11.48 8.84 -1.31
CA THR A 125 10.31 9.51 -0.73
C THR A 125 9.89 10.71 -1.57
N LYS A 126 10.80 11.65 -1.89
CA LYS A 126 10.46 12.87 -2.65
C LYS A 126 10.07 12.64 -4.11
N SER A 127 10.64 11.64 -4.79
CA SER A 127 10.45 11.47 -6.24
C SER A 127 9.45 10.38 -6.62
N LEU A 128 9.14 9.47 -5.70
CA LEU A 128 8.20 8.36 -5.93
C LEU A 128 7.16 8.25 -4.82
N GLY A 129 7.58 8.16 -3.56
CA GLY A 129 6.67 7.96 -2.42
C GLY A 129 5.58 9.04 -2.29
N LYS A 130 5.96 10.32 -2.18
CA LYS A 130 5.02 11.45 -2.07
C LYS A 130 4.16 11.61 -3.35
N PRO A 131 4.74 11.52 -4.58
CA PRO A 131 3.94 11.50 -5.80
C PRO A 131 2.94 10.33 -5.90
N LEU A 132 3.31 9.12 -5.48
CA LEU A 132 2.39 7.97 -5.46
C LEU A 132 1.30 8.17 -4.42
N LEU A 133 1.63 8.66 -3.22
CA LEU A 133 0.65 9.02 -2.20
C LEU A 133 -0.38 10.01 -2.76
N ARG A 134 0.06 11.04 -3.50
CA ARG A 134 -0.85 11.97 -4.18
C ARG A 134 -1.82 11.25 -5.12
N GLU A 135 -1.35 10.29 -5.92
CA GLU A 135 -2.22 9.53 -6.82
C GLU A 135 -3.20 8.63 -6.07
N TYR A 136 -2.81 8.04 -4.93
CA TYR A 136 -3.75 7.32 -4.06
C TYR A 136 -4.87 8.23 -3.55
N LEU A 137 -4.53 9.43 -3.06
CA LEU A 137 -5.50 10.36 -2.50
C LEU A 137 -6.45 10.91 -3.59
N ILE A 138 -5.95 11.23 -4.79
CA ILE A 138 -6.78 11.63 -5.95
C ILE A 138 -7.79 10.53 -6.35
N ASN A 139 -7.46 9.27 -6.09
CA ASN A 139 -8.34 8.14 -6.37
C ASN A 139 -9.11 7.67 -5.12
N HIS A 140 -9.24 8.54 -4.11
CA HIS A 140 -10.05 8.35 -2.91
C HIS A 140 -9.73 7.05 -2.16
N PHE A 141 -8.43 6.78 -1.99
CA PHE A 141 -7.96 5.70 -1.13
C PHE A 141 -7.96 6.16 0.33
N ALA A 142 -8.53 5.32 1.21
CA ALA A 142 -8.22 5.32 2.63
C ALA A 142 -6.83 4.70 2.82
N GLY A 143 -6.23 4.80 4.00
CA GLY A 143 -4.90 4.22 4.13
C GLY A 143 -4.25 4.29 5.49
N PHE A 144 -3.15 3.55 5.58
CA PHE A 144 -2.24 3.52 6.70
C PHE A 144 -0.86 3.96 6.20
N ILE A 145 -0.31 5.00 6.81
CA ILE A 145 1.02 5.54 6.49
C ILE A 145 1.94 5.26 7.68
N TYR A 146 3.02 4.52 7.43
CA TYR A 146 4.13 4.45 8.37
C TYR A 146 5.22 5.44 7.94
N ASP A 147 5.57 6.34 8.85
CA ASP A 147 6.60 7.35 8.65
C ASP A 147 7.76 7.17 9.64
N LEU A 148 8.96 6.87 9.13
CA LEU A 148 10.15 6.76 9.97
C LEU A 148 10.86 8.11 10.20
N LYS A 149 10.62 9.12 9.35
CA LYS A 149 11.49 10.30 9.24
C LYS A 149 10.87 11.53 9.89
N ASP A 150 10.62 11.46 11.20
CA ASP A 150 10.23 12.61 12.03
C ASP A 150 9.07 13.44 11.40
N ASP A 151 7.99 12.76 11.03
CA ASP A 151 6.78 13.34 10.42
C ASP A 151 6.93 13.92 8.99
N ASP A 152 8.05 13.76 8.27
CA ASP A 152 8.19 14.26 6.88
C ASP A 152 7.10 13.74 5.95
N PHE A 153 6.81 12.44 6.02
CA PHE A 153 5.82 11.80 5.16
C PHE A 153 4.40 12.09 5.65
N THR A 154 4.20 12.14 6.96
CA THR A 154 2.93 12.55 7.60
C THR A 154 2.55 14.00 7.25
N LYS A 155 3.50 14.94 7.30
CA LYS A 155 3.32 16.34 6.85
C LYS A 155 2.94 16.40 5.38
N SER A 156 3.55 15.56 4.55
CA SER A 156 3.23 15.47 3.11
C SER A 156 1.79 14.99 2.89
N ALA A 157 1.36 13.99 3.67
CA ALA A 157 -0.01 13.50 3.63
C ALA A 157 -1.00 14.60 4.02
N TYR A 158 -0.76 15.29 5.15
CA TYR A 158 -1.57 16.44 5.58
C TYR A 158 -1.66 17.52 4.51
N TYR A 159 -0.53 17.90 3.91
CA TYR A 159 -0.52 18.87 2.82
C TYR A 159 -1.41 18.41 1.67
N LEU A 160 -1.24 17.18 1.20
CA LEU A 160 -2.03 16.64 0.11
C LEU A 160 -3.54 16.62 0.41
N THR A 161 -3.94 16.26 1.64
CA THR A 161 -5.36 16.28 2.02
C THR A 161 -5.96 17.68 2.04
N THR A 162 -5.14 18.74 2.18
CA THR A 162 -5.59 20.13 2.05
C THR A 162 -5.54 20.68 0.63
N GLN A 163 -4.77 20.05 -0.27
CA GLN A 163 -4.61 20.49 -1.67
C GLN A 163 -5.50 19.75 -2.66
N ILE A 164 -6.06 18.60 -2.27
CA ILE A 164 -6.96 17.80 -3.09
C ILE A 164 -8.38 18.13 -2.64
N ASP A 165 -9.04 19.01 -3.39
CA ASP A 165 -10.37 19.57 -3.05
C ASP A 165 -11.44 18.51 -2.81
N ASP A 166 -11.33 17.35 -3.46
CA ASP A 166 -12.33 16.28 -3.44
C ASP A 166 -11.91 15.07 -2.60
N TYR A 167 -10.87 15.17 -1.76
CA TYR A 167 -10.51 14.06 -0.88
C TYR A 167 -11.50 13.95 0.30
N PRO A 168 -12.26 12.84 0.41
CA PRO A 168 -13.43 12.81 1.30
C PRO A 168 -13.13 12.37 2.74
N TYR A 169 -11.92 11.86 3.02
CA TYR A 169 -11.66 11.17 4.28
C TYR A 169 -10.93 12.05 5.30
N PRO A 170 -11.28 11.95 6.60
CA PRO A 170 -10.51 12.58 7.65
C PRO A 170 -9.09 12.00 7.72
N PHE A 171 -8.14 12.86 8.06
CA PHE A 171 -6.75 12.49 8.26
C PHE A 171 -6.38 12.54 9.75
N TYR A 172 -6.05 11.38 10.30
CA TYR A 172 -5.56 11.24 11.67
C TYR A 172 -4.07 10.90 11.66
N TYR A 173 -3.35 11.38 12.66
CA TYR A 173 -1.93 11.07 12.81
C TYR A 173 -1.57 10.82 14.26
N ALA A 174 -0.67 9.88 14.48
CA ALA A 174 -0.15 9.55 15.80
C ALA A 174 1.38 9.57 15.82
N ASN A 175 1.93 10.09 16.90
CA ASN A 175 3.35 10.01 17.19
C ASN A 175 3.55 9.87 18.70
N PHE A 176 4.72 9.39 19.13
CA PHE A 176 5.02 9.17 20.56
C PHE A 176 6.04 10.18 21.11
N GLN A 177 6.25 11.29 20.42
CA GLN A 177 7.23 12.32 20.77
C GLN A 177 6.56 13.63 21.19
N ASP A 178 5.76 14.22 20.30
CA ASP A 178 5.00 15.46 20.49
C ASP A 178 3.52 15.12 20.76
N MET A 179 3.15 15.23 22.03
CA MET A 179 1.79 14.92 22.51
C MET A 179 0.76 16.00 22.14
N GLU A 180 1.20 17.18 21.70
CA GLU A 180 0.26 18.20 21.20
C GLU A 180 -0.16 17.92 19.77
N ARG A 181 0.63 17.14 19.02
CA ARG A 181 0.42 16.82 17.59
C ARG A 181 0.19 15.33 17.38
N THR A 182 -0.59 14.70 18.25
CA THR A 182 -0.99 13.30 18.12
C THR A 182 -2.46 13.16 18.47
N TYR A 183 -3.17 12.37 17.68
CA TYR A 183 -4.47 11.83 18.06
C TYR A 183 -4.26 10.62 18.97
N ARG A 184 -5.20 10.41 19.87
CA ARG A 184 -5.30 9.26 20.79
C ARG A 184 -6.36 8.31 20.26
N PHE A 185 -6.14 7.01 20.37
CA PHE A 185 -7.03 5.99 19.84
C PHE A 185 -6.80 4.67 20.55
N ASN A 186 -7.80 3.79 20.50
CA ASN A 186 -7.74 2.49 21.13
C ASN A 186 -7.88 1.38 20.09
N PRO A 187 -6.78 0.68 19.72
CA PRO A 187 -6.84 -0.46 18.82
C PRO A 187 -7.64 -1.66 19.37
N PHE A 188 -7.89 -1.71 20.68
CA PHE A 188 -8.66 -2.75 21.37
C PHE A 188 -10.08 -2.34 21.75
N LYS A 189 -10.58 -1.24 21.16
CA LYS A 189 -11.95 -0.81 21.41
C LYS A 189 -12.92 -1.89 20.95
N LYS A 190 -13.88 -2.22 21.82
CA LYS A 190 -14.87 -3.27 21.55
C LYS A 190 -15.70 -3.04 20.28
N SER A 191 -15.99 -1.78 19.94
CA SER A 191 -16.68 -1.45 18.67
C SER A 191 -15.86 -1.79 17.43
N SER A 192 -14.53 -1.81 17.54
CA SER A 192 -13.60 -2.05 16.44
C SER A 192 -13.25 -3.53 16.27
N ILE A 193 -13.50 -4.37 17.29
CA ILE A 193 -13.20 -5.81 17.28
C ILE A 193 -14.51 -6.60 17.17
N PRO A 194 -14.74 -7.34 16.08
CA PRO A 194 -16.02 -8.00 15.85
C PRO A 194 -16.21 -9.28 16.68
N ASP A 195 -15.13 -9.94 17.11
CA ASP A 195 -15.19 -11.23 17.82
C ASP A 195 -14.10 -11.38 18.90
N GLU A 196 -14.41 -12.16 19.94
CA GLU A 196 -13.55 -12.45 21.09
C GLU A 196 -12.25 -13.17 20.69
N GLU A 197 -12.30 -14.06 19.69
CA GLU A 197 -11.12 -14.77 19.20
C GLU A 197 -10.03 -13.81 18.69
N LEU A 198 -10.44 -12.69 18.08
CA LEU A 198 -9.50 -11.67 17.61
C LEU A 198 -8.80 -10.95 18.76
N VAL A 199 -9.45 -10.78 19.92
CA VAL A 199 -8.83 -10.18 21.11
C VAL A 199 -7.69 -11.05 21.60
N ALA A 200 -7.92 -12.36 21.72
CA ALA A 200 -6.89 -13.31 22.13
C ALA A 200 -5.74 -13.35 21.10
N GLN A 201 -6.05 -13.27 19.81
CA GLN A 201 -5.02 -13.20 18.77
C GLN A 201 -4.21 -11.90 18.84
N TYR A 202 -4.85 -10.76 19.10
CA TYR A 202 -4.14 -9.50 19.22
C TYR A 202 -3.26 -9.43 20.47
N ALA A 203 -3.69 -10.03 21.59
CA ALA A 203 -2.84 -10.22 22.76
C ALA A 203 -1.60 -11.07 22.42
N ALA A 204 -1.74 -12.10 21.58
CA ALA A 204 -0.61 -12.89 21.10
C ALA A 204 0.36 -12.06 20.26
N ASP A 205 -0.16 -11.27 19.32
CA ASP A 205 0.68 -10.40 18.49
C ASP A 205 1.38 -9.30 19.29
N LEU A 206 0.70 -8.76 20.32
CA LEU A 206 1.29 -7.79 21.23
C LEU A 206 2.48 -8.41 21.95
N LEU A 207 2.34 -9.64 22.48
CA LEU A 207 3.46 -10.32 23.13
C LEU A 207 4.59 -10.62 22.13
N ASP A 208 4.27 -11.22 20.98
CA ASP A 208 5.25 -11.57 19.94
C ASP A 208 6.01 -10.33 19.44
N ALA A 209 5.35 -9.16 19.33
CA ALA A 209 6.00 -7.91 18.93
C ALA A 209 7.05 -7.41 19.94
N TYR A 210 6.86 -7.72 21.23
CA TYR A 210 7.76 -7.30 22.32
C TYR A 210 8.77 -8.38 22.73
N LEU A 211 8.71 -9.57 22.13
CA LEU A 211 9.70 -10.61 22.40
C LEU A 211 11.07 -10.26 21.81
N PRO A 212 12.16 -10.50 22.54
CA PRO A 212 13.51 -10.44 21.98
C PRO A 212 13.66 -11.42 20.81
N LYS A 213 14.42 -11.02 19.78
CA LYS A 213 14.69 -11.88 18.62
C LYS A 213 15.35 -13.19 19.06
N GLY A 214 14.87 -14.31 18.52
CA GLY A 214 15.40 -15.64 18.83
C GLY A 214 14.93 -16.21 20.18
N THR A 215 13.98 -15.58 20.84
CA THR A 215 13.34 -16.15 22.03
C THR A 215 12.60 -17.42 21.64
N ASN A 216 12.97 -18.54 22.27
CA ASN A 216 12.24 -19.80 22.11
C ASN A 216 10.85 -19.67 22.73
N LYS A 217 9.83 -20.18 22.05
CA LYS A 217 8.45 -20.30 22.58
C LYS A 217 8.39 -21.40 23.66
N SER A 218 9.07 -21.12 24.77
CA SER A 218 9.21 -21.98 25.95
C SER A 218 7.92 -22.06 26.76
N GLU A 219 7.90 -22.91 27.79
CA GLU A 219 6.80 -22.97 28.76
C GLU A 219 6.49 -21.61 29.39
N PHE A 220 7.51 -20.81 29.72
CA PHE A 220 7.33 -19.46 30.26
C PHE A 220 6.65 -18.51 29.28
N TYR A 221 6.96 -18.62 27.99
CA TYR A 221 6.28 -17.87 26.95
C TYR A 221 4.81 -18.29 26.83
N LEU A 222 4.53 -19.60 26.80
CA LEU A 222 3.16 -20.10 26.67
C LEU A 222 2.30 -19.72 27.89
N ALA A 223 2.86 -19.82 29.10
CA ALA A 223 2.17 -19.38 30.32
C ALA A 223 1.93 -17.86 30.31
N GLY A 224 2.93 -17.06 29.94
CA GLY A 224 2.79 -15.61 29.82
C GLY A 224 1.75 -15.19 28.77
N LEU A 225 1.75 -15.88 27.62
CA LEU A 225 0.75 -15.69 26.58
C LEU A 225 -0.66 -15.98 27.11
N GLY A 226 -0.85 -17.11 27.78
CA GLY A 226 -2.15 -17.48 28.34
C GLY A 226 -2.66 -16.47 29.37
N ILE A 227 -1.79 -15.93 30.23
CA ILE A 227 -2.15 -14.85 31.16
C ILE A 227 -2.61 -13.62 30.39
N LEU A 228 -1.83 -13.15 29.41
CA LEU A 228 -2.14 -11.93 28.66
C LEU A 228 -3.44 -12.08 27.87
N GLN A 229 -3.66 -13.23 27.23
CA GLN A 229 -4.90 -13.53 26.50
C GLN A 229 -6.11 -13.58 27.43
N GLY A 230 -6.01 -14.29 28.56
CA GLY A 230 -7.11 -14.38 29.52
C GLY A 230 -7.48 -13.01 30.11
N VAL A 231 -6.48 -12.21 30.48
CA VAL A 231 -6.70 -10.83 30.96
C VAL A 231 -7.36 -9.99 29.86
N ALA A 232 -6.87 -10.04 28.62
CA ALA A 232 -7.46 -9.28 27.51
C ALA A 232 -8.92 -9.66 27.25
N ILE A 233 -9.27 -10.95 27.31
CA ILE A 233 -10.66 -11.44 27.19
C ILE A 233 -11.54 -10.87 28.30
N ARG A 234 -11.08 -10.88 29.56
CA ARG A 234 -11.81 -10.29 30.69
C ARG A 234 -12.07 -8.80 30.49
N PHE A 235 -11.05 -8.04 30.05
CA PHE A 235 -11.25 -6.63 29.71
C PHE A 235 -12.27 -6.43 28.58
N TYR A 236 -12.21 -7.25 27.54
CA TYR A 236 -13.15 -7.16 26.42
C TYR A 236 -14.60 -7.50 26.82
N LYS A 237 -14.80 -8.51 27.67
CA LYS A 237 -16.13 -8.97 28.08
C LYS A 237 -16.73 -8.08 29.18
N ASP A 238 -15.98 -7.93 30.26
CA ASP A 238 -16.50 -7.45 31.54
C ASP A 238 -16.23 -5.96 31.76
N PHE A 239 -15.19 -5.41 31.13
CA PHE A 239 -14.73 -4.03 31.31
C PHE A 239 -14.45 -3.31 29.98
N PRO A 240 -15.41 -3.30 29.03
CA PRO A 240 -15.18 -2.82 27.66
C PRO A 240 -14.73 -1.36 27.58
N GLU A 241 -15.11 -0.52 28.55
CA GLU A 241 -14.68 0.86 28.70
C GLU A 241 -13.18 1.00 29.04
N TYR A 242 -12.59 -0.03 29.65
CA TYR A 242 -11.16 -0.10 29.98
C TYR A 242 -10.40 -1.07 29.07
N CYS A 243 -11.04 -1.65 28.05
CA CYS A 243 -10.41 -2.57 27.11
C CYS A 243 -9.44 -1.84 26.17
N THR A 244 -8.25 -1.56 26.69
CA THR A 244 -7.16 -0.84 26.02
C THR A 244 -5.85 -1.56 26.29
N ILE A 245 -4.87 -1.39 25.39
CA ILE A 245 -3.52 -1.94 25.61
C ILE A 245 -2.95 -1.49 26.97
N PRO A 246 -2.97 -0.19 27.35
CA PRO A 246 -2.38 0.24 28.62
C PRO A 246 -3.03 -0.38 29.86
N HIS A 247 -4.37 -0.50 29.91
CA HIS A 247 -5.05 -1.10 31.05
C HIS A 247 -4.77 -2.60 31.17
N ILE A 248 -4.81 -3.35 30.07
CA ILE A 248 -4.51 -4.79 30.05
C ILE A 248 -3.10 -5.06 30.59
N LEU A 249 -2.11 -4.30 30.10
CA LEU A 249 -0.72 -4.50 30.52
C LEU A 249 -0.48 -4.06 31.97
N ASN A 250 -1.06 -2.93 32.40
CA ASN A 250 -0.91 -2.45 33.76
C ASN A 250 -1.67 -3.33 34.77
N TYR A 251 -2.74 -4.01 34.37
CA TYR A 251 -3.40 -5.01 35.21
C TYR A 251 -2.45 -6.16 35.56
N VAL A 252 -1.73 -6.70 34.56
CA VAL A 252 -0.72 -7.76 34.77
C VAL A 252 0.46 -7.26 35.61
N LEU A 253 0.85 -6.00 35.44
CA LEU A 253 2.03 -5.43 36.09
C LEU A 253 1.82 -5.06 37.57
N HIS A 254 0.62 -4.58 37.93
CA HIS A 254 0.38 -3.95 39.24
C HIS A 254 -0.47 -4.76 40.21
N ASN A 255 -1.07 -5.87 39.77
CA ASN A 255 -1.84 -6.75 40.64
C ASN A 255 -1.04 -7.97 41.10
N SER A 256 -1.40 -8.54 42.25
CA SER A 256 -0.68 -9.68 42.81
C SER A 256 -0.97 -10.97 42.03
N THR A 257 -0.13 -11.99 42.24
CA THR A 257 -0.34 -13.34 41.67
C THR A 257 -1.74 -13.88 41.98
N ASN A 258 -2.23 -13.63 43.19
CA ASN A 258 -3.56 -14.07 43.63
C ASN A 258 -4.66 -13.32 42.88
N ASP A 259 -4.54 -11.99 42.78
CA ASP A 259 -5.53 -11.16 42.09
C ASP A 259 -5.64 -11.55 40.61
N VAL A 260 -4.50 -11.72 39.93
CA VAL A 260 -4.47 -12.15 38.53
C VAL A 260 -5.08 -13.54 38.37
N GLN A 261 -4.77 -14.47 39.26
CA GLN A 261 -5.34 -15.82 39.23
C GLN A 261 -6.86 -15.78 39.39
N GLU A 262 -7.36 -15.08 40.40
CA GLU A 262 -8.80 -15.03 40.69
C GLU A 262 -9.55 -14.33 39.56
N PHE A 263 -8.99 -13.25 39.00
CA PHE A 263 -9.55 -12.55 37.85
C PHE A 263 -9.66 -13.44 36.62
N LEU A 264 -8.66 -14.28 36.37
CA LEU A 264 -8.67 -15.24 35.26
C LEU A 264 -9.68 -16.37 35.47
N GLU A 265 -9.93 -16.79 36.73
CA GLU A 265 -10.81 -17.90 37.09
C GLU A 265 -12.31 -17.58 36.94
N VAL A 266 -12.70 -16.29 36.86
CA VAL A 266 -14.12 -15.88 36.76
C VAL A 266 -14.77 -16.30 35.44
N ASP A 267 -14.09 -16.12 34.30
CA ASP A 267 -14.59 -16.48 32.97
C ASP A 267 -13.99 -17.80 32.48
N SER A 268 -14.81 -18.66 31.90
CA SER A 268 -14.41 -20.00 31.47
C SER A 268 -13.38 -20.00 30.34
N GLN A 269 -13.49 -19.06 29.38
CA GLN A 269 -12.57 -18.93 28.27
C GLN A 269 -11.22 -18.36 28.72
N SER A 270 -11.25 -17.30 29.53
CA SER A 270 -10.07 -16.75 30.20
C SER A 270 -9.33 -17.83 30.99
N LYS A 271 -10.05 -18.62 31.80
CA LYS A 271 -9.50 -19.73 32.56
C LYS A 271 -8.86 -20.80 31.67
N ALA A 272 -9.50 -21.14 30.55
CA ALA A 272 -8.98 -22.12 29.60
C ALA A 272 -7.67 -21.65 28.94
N LEU A 273 -7.63 -20.40 28.48
CA LEU A 273 -6.44 -19.78 27.88
C LEU A 273 -5.27 -19.70 28.87
N ALA A 274 -5.54 -19.36 30.13
CA ALA A 274 -4.53 -19.27 31.18
C ALA A 274 -4.26 -20.61 31.91
N SER A 275 -4.74 -21.74 31.39
CA SER A 275 -4.64 -23.06 32.07
C SER A 275 -3.20 -23.45 32.44
N GLY A 276 -2.21 -23.13 31.61
CA GLY A 276 -0.79 -23.36 31.89
C GLY A 276 -0.27 -22.59 33.12
N TYR A 277 -0.78 -21.38 33.36
CA TYR A 277 -0.47 -20.59 34.55
C TYR A 277 -1.26 -21.08 35.78
N LEU A 278 -2.54 -21.39 35.60
CA LEU A 278 -3.44 -21.81 36.68
C LEU A 278 -3.13 -23.21 37.21
N SER A 279 -2.58 -24.11 36.39
CA SER A 279 -2.13 -25.43 36.84
C SER A 279 -1.00 -25.35 37.87
N ALA A 280 -0.24 -24.24 37.88
CA ALA A 280 0.83 -23.96 38.83
C ALA A 280 0.32 -23.35 40.16
N LYS A 281 -0.99 -23.28 40.42
CA LYS A 281 -1.59 -22.74 41.66
C LYS A 281 -1.04 -23.35 42.96
N GLY A 282 -0.60 -24.61 42.91
CA GLY A 282 0.07 -25.28 44.03
C GLY A 282 1.54 -24.85 44.27
N SER A 283 2.12 -24.04 43.38
CA SER A 283 3.49 -23.54 43.46
C SER A 283 3.54 -22.02 43.24
N PRO A 284 3.34 -21.22 44.31
CA PRO A 284 3.35 -19.75 44.22
C PRO A 284 4.63 -19.19 43.59
N LYS A 285 5.78 -19.85 43.82
CA LYS A 285 7.06 -19.48 43.22
C LYS A 285 7.05 -19.63 41.71
N THR A 286 6.42 -20.68 41.18
CA THR A 286 6.32 -20.92 39.73
C THR A 286 5.41 -19.88 39.08
N GLN A 287 4.23 -19.62 39.66
CA GLN A 287 3.32 -18.58 39.17
C GLN A 287 3.96 -17.19 39.15
N ALA A 288 4.64 -16.82 40.23
CA ALA A 288 5.38 -15.55 40.30
C ALA A 288 6.48 -15.46 39.22
N SER A 289 7.11 -16.59 38.88
CA SER A 289 8.14 -16.64 37.83
C SER A 289 7.55 -16.46 36.43
N TYR A 290 6.34 -16.98 36.16
CA TYR A 290 5.62 -16.73 34.92
C TYR A 290 5.23 -15.26 34.76
N LEU A 291 4.66 -14.64 35.81
CA LEU A 291 4.35 -13.21 35.80
C LEU A 291 5.59 -12.33 35.66
N SER A 292 6.68 -12.66 36.37
CA SER A 292 7.96 -11.93 36.26
C SER A 292 8.52 -11.99 34.84
N SER A 293 8.42 -13.15 34.19
CA SER A 293 8.86 -13.31 32.79
C SER A 293 8.01 -12.48 31.84
N LEU A 294 6.68 -12.53 31.98
CA LEU A 294 5.75 -11.75 31.16
C LEU A 294 5.97 -10.24 31.33
N THR A 295 6.02 -9.76 32.58
CA THR A 295 6.23 -8.34 32.91
C THR A 295 7.57 -7.81 32.40
N THR A 296 8.60 -8.65 32.31
CA THR A 296 9.87 -8.30 31.67
C THR A 296 9.70 -7.94 30.19
N TYR A 297 8.82 -8.65 29.45
CA TYR A 297 8.58 -8.37 28.04
C TYR A 297 7.74 -7.11 27.82
N ILE A 298 6.68 -6.93 28.61
CA ILE A 298 5.68 -5.87 28.39
C ILE A 298 5.93 -4.58 29.17
N GLY A 299 6.81 -4.60 30.19
CA GLY A 299 6.99 -3.52 31.15
C GLY A 299 7.43 -2.19 30.52
N ALA A 300 8.24 -2.24 29.47
CA ALA A 300 8.70 -1.04 28.76
C ALA A 300 7.56 -0.28 28.08
N LEU A 301 6.55 -0.99 27.55
CA LEU A 301 5.34 -0.38 27.00
C LEU A 301 4.39 0.06 28.11
N ALA A 302 4.15 -0.82 29.08
CA ALA A 302 3.20 -0.59 30.17
C ALA A 302 3.51 0.66 30.99
N SER A 303 4.79 0.98 31.18
CA SER A 303 5.27 2.13 31.96
C SER A 303 5.51 3.40 31.14
N ASN A 304 5.37 3.36 29.81
CA ASN A 304 5.59 4.51 28.95
C ASN A 304 4.35 5.40 28.91
N LYS A 305 4.37 6.48 29.70
CA LYS A 305 3.24 7.43 29.85
C LYS A 305 2.74 8.02 28.54
N LYS A 306 3.62 8.28 27.57
CA LYS A 306 3.22 8.80 26.24
C LYS A 306 2.46 7.75 25.43
N MET A 307 2.91 6.49 25.48
CA MET A 307 2.19 5.38 24.85
C MET A 307 0.87 5.10 25.55
N CYS A 308 0.86 5.11 26.89
CA CYS A 308 -0.35 4.98 27.68
C CYS A 308 -1.35 6.07 27.31
N TRP A 309 -0.91 7.33 27.21
CA TRP A 309 -1.74 8.45 26.79
C TRP A 309 -2.37 8.24 25.42
N VAL A 310 -1.57 7.91 24.40
CA VAL A 310 -2.04 7.75 23.02
C VAL A 310 -2.98 6.54 22.89
N LEU A 311 -2.59 5.39 23.44
CA LEU A 311 -3.29 4.11 23.24
C LEU A 311 -4.49 3.86 24.17
N SER A 312 -4.73 4.76 25.13
CA SER A 312 -5.89 4.70 26.03
C SER A 312 -6.98 5.74 25.69
N GLY A 313 -6.79 6.55 24.65
CA GLY A 313 -7.77 7.55 24.24
C GLY A 313 -8.71 7.05 23.14
N ASP A 314 -9.62 7.94 22.73
CA ASP A 314 -10.72 7.61 21.82
C ASP A 314 -11.09 8.82 20.95
N ASP A 315 -10.10 9.48 20.36
CA ASP A 315 -10.34 10.65 19.50
C ASP A 315 -10.97 10.25 18.15
N PHE A 316 -10.81 8.99 17.74
CA PHE A 316 -11.45 8.37 16.58
C PHE A 316 -11.53 6.84 16.75
N ASP A 317 -12.49 6.20 16.09
CA ASP A 317 -12.55 4.73 16.04
C ASP A 317 -11.45 4.19 15.12
N PHE A 318 -10.61 3.28 15.63
CA PHE A 318 -9.52 2.63 14.88
C PHE A 318 -10.02 1.59 13.86
N ASN A 319 -11.19 1.82 13.27
CA ASN A 319 -11.67 1.16 12.06
C ASN A 319 -11.40 2.06 10.84
N LEU A 320 -10.28 1.81 10.15
CA LEU A 320 -9.83 2.64 9.02
C LEU A 320 -10.61 2.40 7.72
N ILE A 321 -11.39 1.31 7.67
CA ILE A 321 -12.11 0.84 6.48
C ILE A 321 -13.61 0.82 6.68
N ASP A 322 -14.13 1.56 7.67
CA ASP A 322 -15.56 1.77 7.81
C ASP A 322 -16.11 2.37 6.50
N PRO A 323 -17.05 1.73 5.79
CA PRO A 323 -17.58 2.28 4.55
C PRO A 323 -18.24 3.66 4.70
N GLU A 324 -18.77 3.98 5.88
CA GLU A 324 -19.43 5.26 6.17
C GLU A 324 -18.44 6.33 6.65
N ASP A 325 -17.30 5.92 7.20
CA ASP A 325 -16.24 6.81 7.68
C ASP A 325 -14.83 6.23 7.40
N PRO A 326 -14.42 6.09 6.12
CA PRO A 326 -13.08 5.61 5.80
C PRO A 326 -12.04 6.65 6.21
N LYS A 327 -10.84 6.21 6.61
CA LYS A 327 -9.85 7.11 7.22
C LYS A 327 -8.49 7.00 6.57
N LEU A 328 -7.79 8.13 6.49
CA LEU A 328 -6.34 8.12 6.33
C LEU A 328 -5.71 8.24 7.71
N PHE A 329 -4.82 7.32 8.03
CA PHE A 329 -4.11 7.31 9.30
C PHE A 329 -2.60 7.26 9.07
N ALA A 330 -1.85 8.14 9.72
CA ALA A 330 -0.40 8.09 9.72
C ALA A 330 0.14 7.82 11.12
N ILE A 331 1.16 6.98 11.22
CA ILE A 331 1.89 6.77 12.47
C ILE A 331 3.37 6.99 12.24
N SER A 332 3.92 7.90 13.04
CA SER A 332 5.30 8.32 12.93
C SER A 332 6.16 7.72 14.03
N ASN A 333 7.39 7.41 13.67
CA ASN A 333 8.42 6.97 14.59
C ASN A 333 9.65 7.87 14.47
N THR A 334 10.49 7.86 15.50
CA THR A 334 11.78 8.56 15.48
C THR A 334 12.89 7.58 15.81
N TYR A 335 14.10 7.85 15.32
CA TYR A 335 15.24 6.95 15.53
C TYR A 335 15.51 6.70 17.04
N LYS A 336 15.27 7.71 17.88
CA LYS A 336 15.46 7.63 19.34
C LYS A 336 14.49 6.66 20.01
N LEU A 337 13.23 6.62 19.55
CA LEU A 337 12.16 5.82 20.14
C LEU A 337 11.93 4.50 19.40
N GLN A 338 12.70 4.23 18.35
CA GLN A 338 12.45 3.17 17.41
C GLN A 338 12.27 1.81 18.07
N SER A 339 13.15 1.40 18.99
CA SER A 339 13.08 0.08 19.64
C SER A 339 11.86 -0.09 20.54
N ILE A 340 11.33 0.99 21.10
CA ILE A 340 10.19 0.98 22.02
C ILE A 340 8.88 1.05 21.23
N VAL A 341 8.84 1.88 20.18
CA VAL A 341 7.64 2.20 19.39
C VAL A 341 7.37 1.18 18.27
N SER A 342 8.42 0.64 17.66
CA SER A 342 8.28 -0.28 16.51
C SER A 342 7.38 -1.49 16.77
N PRO A 343 7.47 -2.16 17.94
CA PRO A 343 6.53 -3.24 18.29
C PRO A 343 5.06 -2.82 18.25
N VAL A 344 4.71 -1.66 18.82
CA VAL A 344 3.34 -1.12 18.80
C VAL A 344 2.89 -0.85 17.38
N ILE A 345 3.74 -0.24 16.56
CA ILE A 345 3.40 0.06 15.15
C ILE A 345 3.14 -1.24 14.37
N SER A 346 3.96 -2.27 14.60
CA SER A 346 3.73 -3.60 14.01
C SER A 346 2.39 -4.19 14.42
N LEU A 347 2.04 -4.10 15.70
CA LEU A 347 0.75 -4.55 16.21
C LEU A 347 -0.41 -3.78 15.58
N ILE A 348 -0.34 -2.45 15.54
CA ILE A 348 -1.37 -1.58 14.96
C ILE A 348 -1.62 -1.93 13.50
N LEU A 349 -0.55 -2.12 12.70
CA LEU A 349 -0.66 -2.52 11.30
C LEU A 349 -1.30 -3.91 11.16
N LYS A 350 -0.97 -4.84 12.05
CA LYS A 350 -1.55 -6.20 12.04
C LYS A 350 -3.01 -6.22 12.48
N ILE A 351 -3.39 -5.35 13.43
CA ILE A 351 -4.80 -5.14 13.83
C ILE A 351 -5.57 -4.58 12.63
N SER A 352 -5.07 -3.52 11.99
CA SER A 352 -5.75 -2.93 10.83
C SER A 352 -5.85 -3.91 9.66
N SER A 353 -4.86 -4.78 9.46
CA SER A 353 -4.89 -5.75 8.36
C SER A 353 -5.89 -6.88 8.55
N ARG A 354 -6.24 -7.21 9.80
CA ARG A 354 -7.27 -8.24 10.09
C ARG A 354 -8.70 -7.74 9.97
N ARG A 355 -8.90 -6.44 9.74
CA ARG A 355 -10.23 -5.85 9.53
C ARG A 355 -10.79 -6.16 8.14
N PHE A 356 -9.93 -6.47 7.17
CA PHE A 356 -10.36 -6.72 5.79
C PHE A 356 -11.09 -8.05 5.68
N ASP A 357 -12.24 -8.00 5.02
CA ASP A 357 -13.04 -9.16 4.63
C ASP A 357 -13.58 -8.99 3.20
N ASN A 358 -14.26 -10.03 2.70
CA ASN A 358 -14.83 -10.06 1.34
C ASN A 358 -15.91 -8.99 1.08
N THR A 359 -16.38 -8.29 2.11
CA THR A 359 -17.39 -7.24 1.98
C THR A 359 -16.79 -5.85 1.82
N ASN A 360 -15.45 -5.70 1.98
CA ASN A 360 -14.78 -4.42 1.86
C ASN A 360 -15.01 -3.76 0.50
N LYS A 361 -15.49 -2.51 0.53
CA LYS A 361 -15.69 -1.68 -0.66
C LYS A 361 -14.66 -0.55 -0.77
N VAL A 362 -13.98 -0.23 0.33
CA VAL A 362 -13.04 0.90 0.45
C VAL A 362 -11.71 0.53 -0.19
N ASN A 363 -11.27 1.34 -1.17
CA ASN A 363 -9.92 1.23 -1.70
C ASN A 363 -8.93 1.65 -0.60
N PHE A 364 -7.95 0.80 -0.28
CA PHE A 364 -7.04 1.04 0.83
C PHE A 364 -5.57 0.93 0.41
N VAL A 365 -4.70 1.74 1.01
CA VAL A 365 -3.24 1.64 0.80
C VAL A 365 -2.46 1.55 2.11
N TYR A 366 -1.52 0.61 2.18
CA TYR A 366 -0.43 0.63 3.15
C TYR A 366 0.80 1.32 2.55
N CYS A 367 1.09 2.52 3.02
CA CYS A 367 2.22 3.34 2.63
C CYS A 367 3.34 3.21 3.67
N LEU A 368 4.34 2.37 3.42
CA LEU A 368 5.35 2.00 4.39
C LEU A 368 6.71 2.65 4.05
N ASP A 369 7.02 3.81 4.64
CA ASP A 369 8.33 4.45 4.48
C ASP A 369 9.39 3.68 5.28
N GLU A 370 10.38 3.14 4.60
CA GLU A 370 11.49 2.39 5.21
C GLU A 370 10.99 1.20 6.06
N ALA A 371 10.10 0.40 5.45
CA ALA A 371 9.37 -0.73 6.03
C ALA A 371 10.25 -1.84 6.63
N THR A 372 11.54 -1.86 6.31
CA THR A 372 12.52 -2.81 6.88
C THR A 372 13.10 -2.37 8.23
N THR A 373 12.57 -1.32 8.84
CA THR A 373 12.98 -0.83 10.17
C THR A 373 12.42 -1.63 11.33
N PHE A 374 11.18 -2.11 11.19
CA PHE A 374 10.57 -3.07 12.09
C PHE A 374 10.20 -4.35 11.30
N LYS A 375 9.90 -5.44 12.01
CA LYS A 375 9.44 -6.68 11.37
C LYS A 375 7.92 -6.65 11.46
N ILE A 376 7.25 -6.79 10.33
CA ILE A 376 5.81 -7.05 10.28
C ILE A 376 5.67 -8.56 10.11
N ASP A 377 5.09 -9.24 11.09
CA ASP A 377 4.94 -10.69 10.98
C ASP A 377 4.02 -11.06 9.82
N ASP A 378 4.44 -12.07 9.03
CA ASP A 378 3.72 -12.60 7.88
C ASP A 378 3.53 -11.60 6.72
N PHE A 379 4.35 -10.54 6.67
CA PHE A 379 4.22 -9.49 5.67
C PHE A 379 4.28 -9.99 4.22
N GLU A 380 5.11 -10.98 3.93
CA GLU A 380 5.28 -11.53 2.58
C GLU A 380 4.00 -12.14 1.99
N ASN A 381 3.03 -12.50 2.82
CA ASN A 381 1.73 -13.05 2.42
C ASN A 381 0.63 -11.96 2.38
N MET A 382 0.82 -10.83 3.05
CA MET A 382 -0.19 -9.77 3.10
C MET A 382 -0.52 -9.17 1.71
N PRO A 383 0.44 -8.81 0.85
CA PRO A 383 0.15 -8.23 -0.46
C PRO A 383 -0.62 -9.14 -1.41
N SER A 384 -0.41 -10.46 -1.34
CA SER A 384 -1.13 -11.42 -2.18
C SER A 384 -2.57 -11.56 -1.72
N VAL A 385 -2.78 -11.78 -0.42
CA VAL A 385 -4.10 -12.00 0.18
C VAL A 385 -4.94 -10.73 0.15
N LEU A 386 -4.38 -9.60 0.59
CA LEU A 386 -5.14 -8.37 0.77
C LEU A 386 -5.48 -7.65 -0.54
N ARG A 387 -4.84 -8.03 -1.65
CA ARG A 387 -5.20 -7.54 -2.99
C ARG A 387 -6.66 -7.83 -3.33
N GLU A 388 -7.18 -9.00 -2.94
CA GLU A 388 -8.57 -9.39 -3.18
C GLU A 388 -9.57 -8.49 -2.42
N TYR A 389 -9.11 -7.91 -1.29
CA TYR A 389 -9.87 -6.97 -0.48
C TYR A 389 -9.60 -5.51 -0.83
N LYS A 390 -9.20 -5.21 -2.07
CA LYS A 390 -8.90 -3.85 -2.56
C LYS A 390 -7.83 -3.12 -1.72
N VAL A 391 -6.79 -3.85 -1.33
CA VAL A 391 -5.63 -3.27 -0.64
C VAL A 391 -4.44 -3.20 -1.59
N SER A 392 -3.81 -2.03 -1.63
CA SER A 392 -2.51 -1.84 -2.26
C SER A 392 -1.41 -1.58 -1.25
N PHE A 393 -0.18 -1.90 -1.63
CA PHE A 393 1.02 -1.66 -0.84
C PHE A 393 1.99 -0.77 -1.60
N MET A 394 2.52 0.23 -0.89
CA MET A 394 3.68 1.00 -1.30
C MET A 394 4.79 0.79 -0.27
N PHE A 395 5.83 0.07 -0.67
CA PHE A 395 6.92 -0.37 0.19
C PHE A 395 8.22 0.34 -0.20
N LEU A 396 8.69 1.25 0.65
CA LEU A 396 9.98 1.91 0.45
C LEU A 396 11.03 1.23 1.32
N THR A 397 12.18 0.88 0.74
CA THR A 397 13.33 0.39 1.50
C THR A 397 14.65 0.73 0.82
N GLN A 398 15.75 0.64 1.56
CA GLN A 398 17.08 0.92 1.03
C GLN A 398 17.52 -0.06 -0.05
N SER A 399 17.35 -1.36 0.17
CA SER A 399 17.87 -2.39 -0.72
C SER A 399 17.18 -3.74 -0.50
N ALA A 400 17.31 -4.64 -1.49
CA ALA A 400 16.86 -6.03 -1.35
C ALA A 400 17.56 -6.74 -0.18
N SER A 401 18.82 -6.40 0.12
CA SER A 401 19.56 -6.96 1.25
C SER A 401 18.92 -6.62 2.59
N LYS A 402 18.30 -5.44 2.75
CA LYS A 402 17.56 -5.09 3.98
C LYS A 402 16.35 -5.99 4.19
N ILE A 403 15.66 -6.38 3.11
CA ILE A 403 14.55 -7.34 3.17
C ILE A 403 15.10 -8.71 3.58
N ILE A 404 16.17 -9.19 2.95
CA ILE A 404 16.81 -10.48 3.30
C ILE A 404 17.21 -10.53 4.78
N MET A 405 17.85 -9.47 5.29
CA MET A 405 18.27 -9.39 6.68
C MET A 405 17.10 -9.36 7.67
N ARG A 406 15.95 -8.82 7.25
CA ARG A 406 14.78 -8.64 8.12
C ARG A 406 13.86 -9.85 8.13
N TYR A 407 13.63 -10.41 6.95
CA TYR A 407 12.66 -11.47 6.70
C TYR A 407 13.40 -12.75 6.33
N SER A 408 13.69 -12.95 5.04
CA SER A 408 14.51 -14.03 4.51
C SER A 408 14.71 -13.84 2.99
N LYS A 409 15.41 -14.77 2.33
CA LYS A 409 15.51 -14.77 0.85
C LYS A 409 14.21 -15.23 0.19
N GLU A 410 13.48 -16.12 0.85
CA GLU A 410 12.19 -16.65 0.41
C GLU A 410 11.15 -15.52 0.46
N ALA A 411 11.14 -14.75 1.55
CA ALA A 411 10.27 -13.58 1.69
C ALA A 411 10.60 -12.50 0.65
N LEU A 412 11.88 -12.26 0.33
CA LEU A 412 12.26 -11.35 -0.76
C LEU A 412 11.61 -11.80 -2.09
N SER A 413 11.73 -13.08 -2.43
CA SER A 413 11.13 -13.63 -3.67
C SER A 413 9.61 -13.45 -3.69
N SER A 414 8.94 -13.69 -2.56
CA SER A 414 7.48 -13.50 -2.45
C SER A 414 7.07 -12.02 -2.58
N ILE A 415 7.80 -11.13 -1.91
CA ILE A 415 7.58 -9.68 -1.99
C ILE A 415 7.78 -9.23 -3.44
N GLU A 416 8.91 -9.53 -4.08
CA GLU A 416 9.16 -9.11 -5.46
C GLU A 416 8.16 -9.69 -6.46
N ALA A 417 7.61 -10.88 -6.22
CA ALA A 417 6.56 -11.47 -7.05
C ALA A 417 5.20 -10.73 -6.93
N ASN A 418 4.86 -10.24 -5.74
CA ASN A 418 3.60 -9.54 -5.48
C ASN A 418 3.67 -8.03 -5.74
N PHE A 419 4.87 -7.47 -5.84
CA PHE A 419 5.12 -6.07 -6.15
C PHE A 419 5.50 -5.89 -7.62
N VAL A 420 4.50 -5.93 -8.48
CA VAL A 420 4.66 -5.87 -9.95
C VAL A 420 5.36 -4.58 -10.37
N ASN A 421 5.10 -3.43 -9.72
CA ASN A 421 5.80 -2.19 -10.04
C ASN A 421 7.00 -1.99 -9.10
N THR A 422 8.20 -2.27 -9.59
CA THR A 422 9.45 -2.11 -8.84
C THR A 422 10.32 -1.00 -9.40
N PHE A 423 10.87 -0.16 -8.51
CA PHE A 423 11.78 0.94 -8.83
C PHE A 423 13.13 0.69 -8.20
N TYR A 424 14.18 0.74 -9.00
CA TYR A 424 15.56 0.53 -8.58
C TYR A 424 16.31 1.86 -8.61
N GLY A 425 16.49 2.44 -7.43
CA GLY A 425 17.26 3.67 -7.22
C GLY A 425 18.74 3.39 -6.91
N ARG A 426 19.51 4.48 -6.77
CA ARG A 426 20.95 4.41 -6.49
C ARG A 426 21.26 3.55 -5.25
N THR A 427 22.15 2.58 -5.37
CA THR A 427 22.70 1.82 -4.23
C THR A 427 24.18 1.46 -4.44
N LYS A 428 24.90 1.25 -3.33
CA LYS A 428 26.29 0.72 -3.31
C LYS A 428 26.36 -0.70 -2.72
N ASP A 429 25.21 -1.27 -2.38
CA ASP A 429 25.10 -2.59 -1.78
C ASP A 429 25.32 -3.67 -2.85
N SER A 430 26.44 -4.40 -2.77
CA SER A 430 26.82 -5.40 -3.77
C SER A 430 25.79 -6.52 -3.92
N VAL A 431 25.18 -6.97 -2.82
CA VAL A 431 24.19 -8.05 -2.86
C VAL A 431 22.91 -7.56 -3.56
N ALA A 432 22.50 -6.33 -3.28
CA ALA A 432 21.36 -5.73 -3.96
C ALA A 432 21.62 -5.49 -5.46
N LEU A 433 22.82 -5.02 -5.83
CA LEU A 433 23.20 -4.81 -7.22
C LEU A 433 23.14 -6.12 -8.02
N ASP A 434 23.56 -7.23 -7.43
CA ASP A 434 23.47 -8.55 -8.07
C ASP A 434 22.03 -9.02 -8.27
N ASN A 435 21.14 -8.69 -7.35
CA ASN A 435 19.72 -8.95 -7.52
C ASN A 435 19.13 -8.06 -8.61
N TYR A 436 19.45 -6.76 -8.65
CA TYR A 436 18.86 -5.81 -9.59
C TYR A 436 19.20 -6.14 -11.04
N VAL A 437 20.46 -6.48 -11.32
CA VAL A 437 20.90 -6.83 -12.67
C VAL A 437 20.14 -8.05 -13.23
N LYS A 438 19.79 -9.02 -12.38
CA LYS A 438 19.06 -10.24 -12.78
C LYS A 438 17.61 -9.99 -13.16
N MET A 439 17.04 -8.85 -12.74
CA MET A 439 15.64 -8.51 -13.01
C MET A 439 15.40 -7.99 -14.43
N PHE A 440 16.46 -7.77 -15.20
CA PHE A 440 16.37 -7.19 -16.54
C PHE A 440 16.85 -8.16 -17.60
N SER A 441 16.19 -8.12 -18.75
CA SER A 441 16.51 -8.95 -19.91
C SER A 441 17.90 -8.61 -20.48
N LYS A 442 18.53 -9.60 -21.11
CA LYS A 442 19.70 -9.37 -21.97
C LYS A 442 19.26 -8.74 -23.28
N ILE A 443 20.12 -7.92 -23.86
CA ILE A 443 19.92 -7.28 -25.17
C ILE A 443 21.01 -7.76 -26.14
N GLU A 444 20.62 -8.00 -27.39
CA GLU A 444 21.57 -8.26 -28.46
C GLU A 444 22.16 -6.93 -28.94
N LYS A 445 23.48 -6.79 -28.80
CA LYS A 445 24.22 -5.62 -29.24
C LYS A 445 25.14 -6.00 -30.39
N ARG A 446 25.10 -5.19 -31.45
CA ARG A 446 26.03 -5.30 -32.58
C ARG A 446 27.35 -4.62 -32.22
N LYS A 447 28.43 -5.38 -32.11
CA LYS A 447 29.79 -4.87 -32.03
C LYS A 447 30.41 -4.85 -33.41
N GLU A 448 31.03 -3.72 -33.74
CA GLU A 448 31.83 -3.57 -34.96
C GLU A 448 33.30 -3.62 -34.57
N SER A 449 34.02 -4.57 -35.14
CA SER A 449 35.46 -4.71 -34.94
C SER A 449 36.19 -4.32 -36.22
N PHE A 450 37.09 -3.36 -36.08
CA PHE A 450 37.95 -2.88 -37.16
C PHE A 450 39.31 -3.55 -37.03
N SER A 451 39.69 -4.37 -38.00
CA SER A 451 41.03 -4.93 -38.09
C SER A 451 41.81 -4.21 -39.19
N SER A 452 43.07 -3.87 -38.90
CA SER A 452 44.00 -3.33 -39.89
C SER A 452 45.31 -4.10 -39.84
N GLY A 453 45.73 -4.67 -40.97
CA GLY A 453 47.02 -5.33 -41.14
C GLY A 453 47.90 -4.57 -42.12
N SER A 454 49.19 -4.44 -41.81
CA SER A 454 50.18 -3.87 -42.73
C SER A 454 51.24 -4.93 -43.06
N SER A 455 51.48 -5.17 -44.35
CA SER A 455 52.62 -5.95 -44.83
C SER A 455 53.48 -5.09 -45.77
N ASN A 456 54.71 -5.54 -46.07
CA ASN A 456 55.65 -4.84 -46.97
C ASN A 456 55.10 -4.59 -48.40
N SER A 457 53.98 -5.20 -48.78
CA SER A 457 53.35 -5.05 -50.11
C SER A 457 51.94 -4.43 -50.09
N GLY A 458 51.42 -3.99 -48.94
CA GLY A 458 50.14 -3.28 -48.85
C GLY A 458 49.45 -3.34 -47.49
N SER A 459 48.45 -2.47 -47.30
CA SER A 459 47.61 -2.44 -46.08
C SER A 459 46.22 -3.00 -46.37
N SER A 460 45.71 -3.88 -45.51
CA SER A 460 44.31 -4.34 -45.55
C SER A 460 43.53 -3.82 -44.33
N ARG A 461 42.26 -3.48 -44.55
CA ARG A 461 41.30 -3.14 -43.48
C ARG A 461 40.08 -4.04 -43.62
N GLY A 462 39.64 -4.64 -42.53
CA GLY A 462 38.44 -5.46 -42.45
C GLY A 462 37.50 -4.93 -41.37
N ASN A 463 36.21 -4.88 -41.69
CA ASN A 463 35.16 -4.66 -40.70
C ASN A 463 34.43 -5.98 -40.48
N SER A 464 34.36 -6.43 -39.24
CA SER A 464 33.51 -7.57 -38.86
C SER A 464 32.44 -7.12 -37.89
N TYR A 465 31.26 -7.73 -38.02
CA TYR A 465 30.12 -7.47 -37.15
C TYR A 465 29.83 -8.72 -36.33
N ARG A 466 29.76 -8.57 -35.00
CA ARG A 466 29.40 -9.65 -34.09
C ARG A 466 28.21 -9.21 -33.25
N TYR A 467 27.18 -10.04 -33.20
CA TYR A 467 26.08 -9.87 -32.25
C TYR A 467 26.46 -10.57 -30.96
N GLU A 468 26.35 -9.88 -29.83
CA GLU A 468 26.63 -10.41 -28.51
C GLU A 468 25.47 -10.07 -27.56
N ASN A 469 25.08 -11.05 -26.75
CA ASN A 469 24.06 -10.88 -25.72
C ASN A 469 24.68 -10.24 -24.48
N GLU A 470 24.38 -8.97 -24.24
CA GLU A 470 24.85 -8.22 -23.07
C GLU A 470 23.69 -7.94 -22.10
N LEU A 471 24.01 -7.71 -20.83
CA LEU A 471 23.00 -7.28 -19.86
C LEU A 471 22.55 -5.85 -20.20
N LYS A 472 21.23 -5.59 -20.18
CA LYS A 472 20.71 -4.24 -20.43
C LYS A 472 21.20 -3.22 -19.42
N PHE A 473 21.32 -3.63 -18.15
CA PHE A 473 21.87 -2.83 -17.08
C PHE A 473 22.96 -3.60 -16.34
N GLU A 474 24.13 -3.00 -16.24
CA GLU A 474 25.23 -3.42 -15.37
C GLU A 474 25.19 -2.71 -14.02
N ARG A 475 25.96 -3.23 -13.04
CA ARG A 475 26.06 -2.67 -11.68
C ARG A 475 26.36 -1.16 -11.68
N GLU A 476 27.24 -0.70 -12.58
CA GLU A 476 27.68 0.68 -12.67
C GLU A 476 26.52 1.66 -12.98
N HIS A 477 25.52 1.22 -13.75
CA HIS A 477 24.35 2.04 -14.03
C HIS A 477 23.62 2.42 -12.75
N PHE A 478 23.37 1.43 -11.87
CA PHE A 478 22.68 1.65 -10.60
C PHE A 478 23.52 2.44 -9.59
N THR A 479 24.83 2.23 -9.54
CA THR A 479 25.69 3.00 -8.63
C THR A 479 25.79 4.48 -9.01
N ASN A 480 25.67 4.79 -10.31
CA ASN A 480 25.83 6.13 -10.86
C ASN A 480 24.51 6.91 -11.04
N LEU A 481 23.35 6.31 -10.71
CA LEU A 481 22.05 7.01 -10.73
C LEU A 481 22.09 8.28 -9.87
N ARG A 482 21.57 9.38 -10.39
CA ARG A 482 21.44 10.64 -9.63
C ARG A 482 20.22 10.57 -8.70
N PRO A 483 20.14 11.41 -7.65
CA PRO A 483 18.94 11.53 -6.84
C PRO A 483 17.70 11.82 -7.71
N GLY A 484 16.65 11.01 -7.53
CA GLY A 484 15.43 11.07 -8.33
C GLY A 484 15.46 10.26 -9.62
N GLU A 485 16.59 9.61 -9.96
CA GLU A 485 16.69 8.66 -11.06
C GLU A 485 16.48 7.22 -10.60
N PHE A 486 15.63 6.51 -11.34
CA PHE A 486 15.27 5.13 -11.06
C PHE A 486 15.18 4.35 -12.37
N VAL A 487 15.51 3.06 -12.32
CA VAL A 487 15.10 2.09 -13.34
C VAL A 487 13.80 1.46 -12.90
N ILE A 488 12.82 1.36 -13.80
CA ILE A 488 11.50 0.78 -13.50
C ILE A 488 11.43 -0.61 -14.11
N ASN A 489 10.85 -1.57 -13.38
CA ASN A 489 10.36 -2.82 -13.91
C ASN A 489 8.88 -2.96 -13.48
N GLY A 490 7.99 -3.28 -14.42
CA GLY A 490 6.58 -3.53 -14.09
C GLY A 490 5.59 -3.18 -15.20
N ASN A 491 4.31 -3.08 -14.81
CA ASN A 491 3.20 -2.83 -15.71
C ASN A 491 2.94 -1.32 -15.86
N ALA A 492 3.86 -0.66 -16.56
CA ALA A 492 3.81 0.76 -16.89
C ALA A 492 3.89 1.00 -18.39
N ASN A 493 3.47 2.19 -18.83
CA ASN A 493 3.65 2.61 -20.23
C ASN A 493 5.13 2.75 -20.65
N ILE A 494 6.04 2.88 -19.68
CA ILE A 494 7.49 2.94 -19.87
C ILE A 494 8.14 2.07 -18.81
N THR A 495 8.95 1.10 -19.25
CA THR A 495 9.63 0.14 -18.38
C THR A 495 11.06 -0.08 -18.88
N GLU A 496 11.93 -0.55 -17.99
CA GLU A 496 13.33 -0.84 -18.26
C GLU A 496 14.11 0.34 -18.89
N GLU A 497 13.86 1.55 -18.41
CA GLU A 497 14.56 2.78 -18.78
C GLU A 497 14.99 3.53 -17.50
N ILE A 498 16.10 4.27 -17.57
CA ILE A 498 16.50 5.21 -16.51
C ILE A 498 15.63 6.45 -16.63
N ILE A 499 14.82 6.71 -15.61
CA ILE A 499 13.87 7.82 -15.59
C ILE A 499 14.14 8.70 -14.39
N ARG A 500 14.25 10.01 -14.64
CA ARG A 500 14.26 11.02 -13.58
C ARG A 500 12.86 11.53 -13.32
N PHE A 501 12.36 11.34 -12.11
CA PHE A 501 11.04 11.82 -11.70
C PHE A 501 11.12 13.25 -11.18
N LYS A 502 10.06 14.02 -11.41
CA LYS A 502 9.90 15.34 -10.78
C LYS A 502 9.73 15.11 -9.28
N GLN A 503 10.52 15.84 -8.49
CA GLN A 503 10.42 15.76 -7.03
C GLN A 503 9.17 16.49 -6.57
N PHE A 504 8.55 15.95 -5.53
CA PHE A 504 7.42 16.56 -4.84
C PHE A 504 7.86 17.83 -4.12
N GLU A 505 7.06 18.88 -4.27
CA GLU A 505 7.27 20.20 -3.69
C GLU A 505 6.15 20.46 -2.68
N GLN A 506 6.54 20.93 -1.50
CA GLN A 506 5.66 21.37 -0.41
C GLN A 506 6.39 22.48 0.35
N PRO A 507 5.67 23.31 1.13
CA PRO A 507 6.31 24.30 2.01
C PRO A 507 7.28 23.64 3.00
N ASP A 508 8.47 24.22 3.17
CA ASP A 508 9.50 23.70 4.08
C ASP A 508 9.15 23.94 5.55
N ASP A 509 8.32 24.95 5.84
CA ASP A 509 7.84 25.35 7.17
C ASP A 509 6.50 24.69 7.54
N LEU A 510 6.05 23.70 6.78
CA LEU A 510 4.82 22.99 7.05
C LEU A 510 4.91 22.25 8.39
N GLU A 511 3.99 22.58 9.29
CA GLU A 511 3.80 21.92 10.56
C GLU A 511 2.45 21.23 10.62
N LEU A 512 2.41 20.09 11.32
CA LEU A 512 1.14 19.45 11.61
C LEU A 512 0.35 20.33 12.59
N PRO A 513 -0.97 20.44 12.44
CA PRO A 513 -1.82 21.14 13.39
C PRO A 513 -1.63 20.57 14.81
N LYS A 514 -1.71 21.46 15.81
CA LYS A 514 -1.86 21.00 17.18
C LYS A 514 -3.27 20.43 17.33
N VAL A 515 -3.34 19.19 17.80
CA VAL A 515 -4.59 18.49 18.12
C VAL A 515 -5.12 18.99 19.46
N ARG A 516 -4.25 19.16 20.45
CA ARG A 516 -4.58 19.69 21.79
C ARG A 516 -3.34 20.18 22.52
N VAL A 517 -3.54 20.89 23.63
CA VAL A 517 -2.46 21.20 24.57
C VAL A 517 -2.31 20.02 25.54
N VAL A 518 -1.09 19.54 25.74
CA VAL A 518 -0.79 18.44 26.66
C VAL A 518 0.41 18.81 27.54
N THR A 519 0.24 18.70 28.85
CA THR A 519 1.28 18.91 29.84
C THR A 519 1.83 17.57 30.35
N GLU A 520 3.03 17.57 30.93
CA GLU A 520 3.58 16.38 31.62
C GLU A 520 2.68 15.91 32.77
N LYS A 521 1.94 16.83 33.40
CA LYS A 521 0.96 16.48 34.43
C LYS A 521 -0.19 15.67 33.85
N ASP A 522 -0.71 16.01 32.67
CA ASP A 522 -1.78 15.25 32.02
C ASP A 522 -1.36 13.81 31.73
N LEU A 523 -0.09 13.62 31.31
CA LEU A 523 0.47 12.29 31.07
C LEU A 523 0.59 11.47 32.36
N LEU A 524 1.03 12.11 33.45
CA LEU A 524 1.10 11.49 34.77
C LEU A 524 -0.28 11.13 35.30
N ASP A 525 -1.22 12.07 35.27
CA ASP A 525 -2.58 11.89 35.77
C ASP A 525 -3.30 10.77 34.99
N ASN A 526 -3.13 10.69 33.67
CA ASN A 526 -3.68 9.57 32.87
C ASN A 526 -3.04 8.23 33.25
N TYR A 527 -1.73 8.20 33.51
CA TYR A 527 -1.05 6.97 33.90
C TYR A 527 -1.46 6.48 35.29
N GLU A 528 -1.53 7.38 36.27
CA GLU A 528 -2.03 7.07 37.61
C GLU A 528 -3.49 6.66 37.60
N LEU A 529 -4.31 7.28 36.74
CA LEU A 529 -5.70 6.86 36.53
C LEU A 529 -5.75 5.41 36.05
N ILE A 530 -4.97 5.03 35.02
CA ILE A 530 -4.88 3.63 34.54
C ILE A 530 -4.51 2.69 35.69
N ILE A 531 -3.48 3.02 36.49
CA ILE A 531 -3.05 2.19 37.63
C ILE A 531 -4.17 2.06 38.68
N SER A 532 -4.82 3.17 39.03
CA SER A 532 -5.89 3.17 40.03
C SER A 532 -7.10 2.35 39.57
N THR A 533 -7.46 2.45 38.28
CA THR A 533 -8.51 1.66 37.65
C THR A 533 -8.20 0.18 37.76
N VAL A 534 -7.04 -0.28 37.27
CA VAL A 534 -6.72 -1.72 37.24
C VAL A 534 -6.59 -2.35 38.63
N LYS A 535 -6.22 -1.57 39.65
CA LYS A 535 -6.23 -2.01 41.05
C LYS A 535 -7.65 -2.09 41.63
N SER A 536 -8.53 -1.16 41.25
CA SER A 536 -9.92 -1.17 41.69
C SER A 536 -10.74 -2.33 41.12
N LEU A 537 -10.38 -2.85 39.94
CA LEU A 537 -11.02 -4.03 39.34
C LEU A 537 -10.86 -5.30 40.18
N VAL A 538 -9.87 -5.36 41.08
CA VAL A 538 -9.71 -6.42 42.08
C VAL A 538 -10.79 -6.32 43.19
N ALA A 539 -11.29 -5.11 43.47
CA ALA A 539 -12.22 -4.82 44.57
C ALA A 539 -13.70 -5.02 44.21
N ILE A 540 -14.07 -5.23 42.94
CA ILE A 540 -15.47 -5.48 42.49
C ILE A 540 -15.95 -6.91 42.88
N LYS A 541 -15.21 -7.57 43.77
CA LYS A 541 -15.50 -8.91 44.30
C LYS A 541 -16.64 -9.01 45.32
N GLU A 542 -17.20 -7.92 45.80
CA GLU A 542 -18.18 -7.96 46.91
C GLU A 542 -19.61 -7.54 46.53
N SER A 543 -19.92 -7.31 45.25
CA SER A 543 -21.23 -6.78 44.84
C SER A 543 -21.91 -7.47 43.65
N VAL A 544 -21.49 -8.67 43.27
CA VAL A 544 -22.23 -9.55 42.34
C VAL A 544 -22.45 -10.92 42.96
#